data_AF-A0A932JPM5-F1
#
_entry.id   AF-A0A932JPM5-F1
#
_cell.length_a   1.000
_cell.length_b   1.000
_cell.length_c   1.000
_cell.angle_alpha   90.00
_cell.angle_beta   90.00
_cell.angle_gamma   90.00
#
_symmetry.space_group_name_H-M   'P 1'
#
loop_
_entity.id
_entity.type
_entity.pdbx_description
1 polymer ?
#
loop_
_entity_poly.entity_id
_entity_poly.type
_entity_poly.pdbx_seq_one_letter_code
_entity_poly.pdbx_strand_id
1 'polypeptide(L)'
;MPKAKAPHPADPRLPAPWLLAAAAFWLVPDQKIVRAKLLALQAAVLLAGALLARANAARREAARRAPLDAPVAALALSGLIFWALSPERAAAETEATRLLFCCLTYWASSRAFADGGPRLFCAAWSAGACAAGAWAVLQAVGGHTRPFASFGNPIFLGVPLAASLPLALAGARAAESGRARAPWIAAIALETAGLALTGSRAAPFGLAAGLALWALARWKGGRRAWALAAAVAAAVAAAWLFRGREWTHGLIWRDALALWRAKPWLGCGLGRFHLELPAFASAALKARWPEGRVVINFAHNEYLQTLVETGPAGLAALLSVPVVALLDLRHREPDANRDACAAGALILFAAAFVSPDLRFGASAFAAFALLGASTRTSASGMPAPTPLTASALLACAWLAAKPALAVRRNATESTFYTGANAARVAELEDRLLRAPGDADAAEELGFLKAKASDFAGAADAFRRAAALDPRRPGSLNNLGNLAYLAGDADGAIAWWEKSLAAAPEQIDARLNLAKLLCERGRLKDCARHLEDVLRRDPSNPKARVLYKKMVE
;
A
#
# COMPACT_ATOMS: atom_id res chain seq x y z
N MET A 1 -26.55 19.54 52.91
CA MET A 1 -26.49 18.50 51.86
C MET A 1 -25.70 19.03 50.67
N PRO A 2 -24.55 18.45 50.30
CA PRO A 2 -23.86 18.86 49.09
C PRO A 2 -24.67 18.39 47.87
N LYS A 3 -24.95 19.31 46.94
CA LYS A 3 -25.58 18.99 45.65
C LYS A 3 -24.73 17.95 44.95
N ALA A 4 -25.29 16.76 44.74
CA ALA A 4 -24.71 15.73 43.91
C ALA A 4 -24.36 16.34 42.55
N LYS A 5 -23.07 16.37 42.20
CA LYS A 5 -22.65 16.56 40.81
C LYS A 5 -23.32 15.46 40.01
N ALA A 6 -24.20 15.83 39.09
CA ALA A 6 -24.72 14.90 38.09
C ALA A 6 -23.52 14.19 37.45
N PRO A 7 -23.55 12.85 37.28
CA PRO A 7 -22.51 12.17 36.55
C PRO A 7 -22.48 12.77 35.14
N HIS A 8 -21.33 13.33 34.75
CA HIS A 8 -21.01 13.52 33.34
C HIS A 8 -21.29 12.18 32.66
N PRO A 9 -22.00 12.12 31.51
CA PRO A 9 -22.12 10.89 30.76
C PRO A 9 -20.73 10.53 30.22
N ALA A 10 -19.99 9.79 31.04
CA ALA A 10 -18.81 9.07 30.66
C ALA A 10 -19.27 7.91 29.79
N ASP A 11 -19.35 8.15 28.49
CA ASP A 11 -19.18 7.08 27.52
C ASP A 11 -18.50 7.67 26.26
N PRO A 12 -17.17 7.87 26.29
CA PRO A 12 -16.44 7.93 25.05
C PRO A 12 -16.51 6.50 24.52
N ARG A 13 -17.55 6.18 23.74
CA ARG A 13 -17.55 5.02 22.85
C ARG A 13 -16.47 5.28 21.81
N LEU A 14 -15.22 5.17 22.24
CA LEU A 14 -14.06 5.00 21.40
C LEU A 14 -14.45 3.85 20.48
N PRO A 15 -14.41 4.03 19.16
CA PRO A 15 -14.73 2.93 18.28
C PRO A 15 -13.69 1.84 18.54
N ALA A 16 -14.06 0.79 19.29
CA ALA A 16 -13.27 -0.42 19.43
C ALA A 16 -12.74 -0.93 18.08
N PRO A 17 -13.48 -0.81 16.95
CA PRO A 17 -12.94 -1.08 15.62
C PRO A 17 -11.68 -0.27 15.24
N TRP A 18 -11.50 0.95 15.75
CA TRP A 18 -10.36 1.82 15.44
C TRP A 18 -9.12 1.49 16.27
N LEU A 19 -9.30 1.15 17.55
CA LEU A 19 -8.22 0.62 18.39
C LEU A 19 -7.75 -0.74 17.86
N LEU A 20 -8.70 -1.59 17.43
CA LEU A 20 -8.40 -2.83 16.73
C LEU A 20 -7.66 -2.57 15.42
N ALA A 21 -8.05 -1.58 14.61
CA ALA A 21 -7.34 -1.22 13.38
C ALA A 21 -5.91 -0.73 13.66
N ALA A 22 -5.70 0.07 14.71
CA ALA A 22 -4.37 0.55 15.13
C ALA A 22 -3.45 -0.60 15.57
N ALA A 23 -3.97 -1.59 16.29
CA ALA A 23 -3.22 -2.78 16.70
C ALA A 23 -3.03 -3.78 15.53
N ALA A 24 -4.08 -4.03 14.75
CA ALA A 24 -4.09 -5.00 13.65
C ALA A 24 -3.34 -4.52 12.40
N PHE A 25 -3.06 -3.22 12.27
CA PHE A 25 -2.18 -2.65 11.24
C PHE A 25 -0.89 -3.47 11.07
N TRP A 26 -0.31 -3.89 12.20
CA TRP A 26 0.93 -4.64 12.26
C TRP A 26 0.83 -6.10 11.79
N LEU A 27 -0.39 -6.63 11.63
CA LEU A 27 -0.71 -8.04 11.32
C LEU A 27 -1.14 -8.28 9.85
N VAL A 28 -0.94 -7.32 8.95
CA VAL A 28 -1.36 -7.38 7.52
C VAL A 28 -0.23 -7.88 6.60
N PRO A 29 -0.10 -9.19 6.27
CA PRO A 29 0.98 -9.77 5.45
C PRO A 29 0.87 -9.40 3.97
N ASP A 30 2.02 -9.15 3.34
CA ASP A 30 2.15 -8.61 1.98
C ASP A 30 3.01 -9.49 1.06
N GLN A 31 3.38 -10.71 1.46
CA GLN A 31 4.21 -11.56 0.59
C GLN A 31 3.50 -12.05 -0.68
N LYS A 32 2.17 -11.95 -0.73
CA LYS A 32 1.39 -11.89 -1.96
C LYS A 32 0.33 -10.85 -1.70
N ILE A 33 0.10 -9.93 -2.64
CA ILE A 33 -0.95 -8.91 -2.56
C ILE A 33 -2.30 -9.61 -2.32
N VAL A 34 -2.65 -9.90 -1.07
CA VAL A 34 -3.99 -10.34 -0.72
C VAL A 34 -4.73 -9.04 -0.46
N ARG A 35 -5.17 -8.42 -1.58
CA ARG A 35 -5.96 -7.18 -1.61
C ARG A 35 -7.01 -7.15 -0.49
N ALA A 36 -7.55 -8.31 -0.11
CA ALA A 36 -8.48 -8.50 1.01
C ALA A 36 -8.04 -7.86 2.33
N LYS A 37 -6.75 -7.87 2.73
CA LYS A 37 -6.32 -7.28 4.01
C LYS A 37 -6.17 -5.77 3.95
N LEU A 38 -5.65 -5.23 2.85
CA LEU A 38 -5.68 -3.79 2.59
C LEU A 38 -7.14 -3.30 2.49
N LEU A 39 -8.02 -4.09 1.87
CA LEU A 39 -9.45 -3.84 1.82
C LEU A 39 -10.10 -3.92 3.19
N ALA A 40 -9.67 -4.84 4.06
CA ALA A 40 -10.15 -4.91 5.44
C ALA A 40 -9.74 -3.68 6.24
N LEU A 41 -8.49 -3.22 6.09
CA LEU A 41 -8.03 -1.96 6.69
C LEU A 41 -8.86 -0.78 6.14
N GLN A 42 -9.04 -0.70 4.82
CA GLN A 42 -9.85 0.34 4.18
C GLN A 42 -11.32 0.32 4.64
N ALA A 43 -11.92 -0.85 4.70
CA ALA A 43 -13.28 -1.05 5.19
C ALA A 43 -13.40 -0.68 6.67
N ALA A 44 -12.40 -0.98 7.50
CA ALA A 44 -12.37 -0.57 8.90
C ALA A 44 -12.30 0.96 9.04
N VAL A 45 -11.49 1.65 8.21
CA VAL A 45 -11.46 3.12 8.14
C VAL A 45 -12.80 3.70 7.71
N LEU A 46 -13.40 3.15 6.66
CA LEU A 46 -14.70 3.63 6.16
C LEU A 46 -15.81 3.39 7.19
N LEU A 47 -15.85 2.22 7.82
CA LEU A 47 -16.82 1.88 8.86
C LEU A 47 -16.63 2.76 10.09
N ALA A 48 -15.40 2.96 10.56
CA ALA A 48 -15.11 3.86 11.68
C ALA A 48 -15.53 5.30 11.34
N GLY A 49 -15.22 5.77 10.14
CA GLY A 49 -15.64 7.08 9.63
C GLY A 49 -17.17 7.24 9.61
N ALA A 50 -17.89 6.22 9.11
CA ALA A 50 -19.35 6.22 9.05
C ALA A 50 -20.00 6.20 10.46
N LEU A 51 -19.46 5.38 11.37
CA LEU A 51 -19.92 5.34 12.77
C LEU A 51 -19.69 6.67 13.48
N LEU A 52 -18.53 7.31 13.27
CA LEU A 52 -18.21 8.63 13.82
C LEU A 52 -19.11 9.72 13.23
N ALA A 53 -19.38 9.69 11.91
CA ALA A 53 -20.30 10.63 11.27
C ALA A 53 -21.72 10.50 11.84
N ARG A 54 -22.21 9.28 12.02
CA ARG A 54 -23.50 8.99 12.64
C ARG A 54 -23.56 9.46 14.10
N ALA A 55 -22.49 9.21 14.88
CA ALA A 55 -22.41 9.64 16.27
C ALA A 55 -22.44 11.18 16.40
N ASN A 56 -21.71 11.88 15.53
CA ASN A 56 -21.70 13.35 15.50
C ASN A 56 -23.06 13.93 15.07
N ALA A 57 -23.71 13.34 14.07
CA ALA A 57 -25.05 13.74 13.63
C ALA A 57 -26.09 13.57 14.75
N ALA A 58 -26.00 12.47 15.51
CA ALA A 58 -26.89 12.21 16.65
C ALA A 58 -26.70 13.19 17.81
N ARG A 59 -25.49 13.73 18.00
CA ARG A 59 -25.18 14.67 19.08
C ARG A 59 -25.52 16.13 18.78
N ARG A 60 -25.88 16.47 17.53
CA ARG A 60 -26.03 17.85 17.04
C ARG A 60 -24.83 18.76 17.40
N GLU A 61 -23.67 18.18 17.67
CA GLU A 61 -22.47 18.94 18.01
C GLU A 61 -21.88 19.56 16.74
N ALA A 62 -21.59 20.87 16.80
CA ALA A 62 -20.81 21.50 15.75
C ALA A 62 -19.46 20.77 15.63
N ALA A 63 -19.08 20.38 14.41
CA ALA A 63 -17.80 19.73 14.19
C ALA A 63 -16.68 20.67 14.65
N ARG A 64 -15.97 20.26 15.70
CA ARG A 64 -14.81 20.99 16.20
C ARG A 64 -13.69 20.94 15.16
N ARG A 65 -13.26 22.10 14.66
CA ARG A 65 -12.18 22.16 13.66
C ARG A 65 -10.83 21.90 14.31
N ALA A 66 -10.08 20.97 13.73
CA ALA A 66 -8.66 20.83 14.00
C ALA A 66 -7.86 21.73 13.04
N PRO A 67 -6.71 22.30 13.48
CA PRO A 67 -5.86 23.12 12.61
C PRO A 67 -5.42 22.43 11.32
N LEU A 68 -5.31 21.10 11.34
CA LEU A 68 -4.92 20.28 10.20
C LEU A 68 -6.06 19.91 9.24
N ASP A 69 -7.32 20.25 9.56
CA ASP A 69 -8.45 19.93 8.68
C ASP A 69 -8.36 20.62 7.32
N ALA A 70 -7.94 21.88 7.30
CA ALA A 70 -7.78 22.65 6.07
C ALA A 70 -6.67 22.12 5.15
N PRO A 71 -5.41 21.91 5.59
CA PRO A 71 -4.37 21.37 4.73
C PRO A 71 -4.66 19.94 4.26
N VAL A 72 -5.29 19.10 5.10
CA VAL A 72 -5.70 17.75 4.68
C VAL A 72 -6.84 17.80 3.65
N ALA A 73 -7.81 18.72 3.80
CA ALA A 73 -8.83 18.95 2.78
C ALA A 73 -8.23 19.46 1.45
N ALA A 74 -7.25 20.37 1.52
CA ALA A 74 -6.54 20.87 0.35
C ALA A 74 -5.79 19.74 -0.38
N LEU A 75 -5.15 18.84 0.37
CA LEU A 75 -4.51 17.65 -0.20
C LEU A 75 -5.52 16.73 -0.88
N ALA A 76 -6.66 16.43 -0.24
CA ALA A 76 -7.73 15.64 -0.84
C ALA A 76 -8.28 16.26 -2.13
N LEU A 77 -8.54 17.57 -2.11
CA LEU A 77 -9.02 18.31 -3.27
C LEU A 77 -7.98 18.31 -4.40
N SER A 78 -6.70 18.47 -4.08
CA SER A 78 -5.62 18.40 -5.07
C SER A 78 -5.60 17.03 -5.75
N GLY A 79 -5.76 15.94 -5.02
CA GLY A 79 -5.85 14.59 -5.58
C GLY A 79 -7.02 14.44 -6.57
N LEU A 80 -8.18 15.01 -6.26
CA LEU A 80 -9.35 15.01 -7.15
C LEU A 80 -9.14 15.87 -8.40
N ILE A 81 -8.54 17.07 -8.24
CA ILE A 81 -8.22 17.96 -9.36
C ILE A 81 -7.23 17.27 -10.30
N PHE A 82 -6.10 16.76 -9.78
CA PHE A 82 -5.09 16.11 -10.61
C PHE A 82 -5.55 14.77 -11.17
N TRP A 83 -6.50 14.09 -10.53
CA TRP A 83 -7.21 12.97 -11.13
C TRP A 83 -8.04 13.39 -12.34
N ALA A 84 -8.83 14.46 -12.21
CA ALA A 84 -9.67 14.97 -13.29
C ALA A 84 -8.85 15.51 -14.48
N LEU A 85 -7.69 16.11 -14.19
CA LEU A 85 -6.76 16.64 -15.19
C LEU A 85 -5.84 15.57 -15.79
N SER A 86 -5.77 14.35 -15.23
CA SER A 86 -4.81 13.35 -15.69
C SER A 86 -5.18 12.79 -17.07
N PRO A 87 -4.21 12.72 -18.01
CA PRO A 87 -4.43 12.10 -19.32
C PRO A 87 -4.59 10.58 -19.23
N GLU A 88 -4.10 9.93 -18.16
CA GLU A 88 -4.24 8.49 -17.92
C GLU A 88 -5.09 8.25 -16.67
N ARG A 89 -6.42 8.20 -16.85
CA ARG A 89 -7.38 8.11 -15.74
C ARG A 89 -7.17 6.87 -14.87
N ALA A 90 -6.77 5.73 -15.45
CA ALA A 90 -6.61 4.49 -14.71
C ALA A 90 -5.41 4.54 -13.73
N ALA A 91 -4.32 5.20 -14.12
CA ALA A 91 -3.17 5.42 -13.23
C ALA A 91 -3.54 6.43 -12.13
N ALA A 92 -4.15 7.56 -12.51
CA ALA A 92 -4.52 8.60 -11.57
C ALA A 92 -5.59 8.17 -10.57
N GLU A 93 -6.54 7.32 -10.96
CA GLU A 93 -7.59 6.81 -10.08
C GLU A 93 -7.02 6.04 -8.89
N THR A 94 -5.94 5.28 -9.11
CA THR A 94 -5.29 4.50 -8.06
C THR A 94 -4.63 5.41 -7.02
N GLU A 95 -3.87 6.40 -7.47
CA GLU A 95 -3.19 7.36 -6.59
C GLU A 95 -4.17 8.30 -5.89
N ALA A 96 -5.21 8.77 -6.59
CA ALA A 96 -6.25 9.59 -5.98
C ALA A 96 -7.00 8.82 -4.89
N THR A 97 -7.32 7.55 -5.13
CA THR A 97 -7.94 6.68 -4.11
C THR A 97 -7.06 6.53 -2.88
N ARG A 98 -5.74 6.38 -3.05
CA ARG A 98 -4.77 6.32 -1.95
C ARG A 98 -4.73 7.63 -1.17
N LEU A 99 -4.56 8.77 -1.84
CA LEU A 99 -4.53 10.08 -1.20
C LEU A 99 -5.81 10.37 -0.39
N LEU A 100 -6.96 10.03 -0.97
CA LEU A 100 -8.25 10.16 -0.30
C LEU A 100 -8.34 9.25 0.93
N PHE A 101 -7.90 8.00 0.82
CA PHE A 101 -7.82 7.07 1.95
C PHE A 101 -6.95 7.62 3.10
N CYS A 102 -5.83 8.27 2.80
CA CYS A 102 -4.98 8.94 3.79
C CYS A 102 -5.75 10.05 4.52
N CYS A 103 -6.41 10.92 3.77
CA CYS A 103 -7.17 12.04 4.32
C CYS A 103 -8.32 11.56 5.21
N LEU A 104 -9.01 10.49 4.79
CA LEU A 104 -10.04 9.82 5.59
C LEU A 104 -9.48 9.22 6.88
N THR A 105 -8.31 8.60 6.81
CA THR A 105 -7.64 8.03 8.00
C THR A 105 -7.33 9.12 9.03
N TYR A 106 -6.84 10.27 8.58
CA TYR A 106 -6.63 11.44 9.46
C TYR A 106 -7.94 11.91 10.10
N TRP A 107 -9.01 12.06 9.32
CA TRP A 107 -10.29 12.53 9.82
C TRP A 107 -10.99 11.55 10.76
N ALA A 108 -10.83 10.25 10.52
CA ALA A 108 -11.30 9.21 11.42
C ALA A 108 -10.51 9.23 12.74
N SER A 109 -9.19 9.32 12.66
CA SER A 109 -8.32 9.32 13.84
C SER A 109 -8.49 10.58 14.70
N SER A 110 -8.52 11.78 14.10
CA SER A 110 -8.73 13.05 14.81
C SER A 110 -10.07 13.10 15.55
N ARG A 111 -11.13 12.51 14.98
CA ARG A 111 -12.46 12.45 15.61
C ARG A 111 -12.56 11.35 16.67
N ALA A 112 -11.94 10.20 16.44
CA ALA A 112 -11.94 9.10 17.40
C ALA A 112 -11.26 9.47 18.73
N PHE A 113 -10.30 10.41 18.71
CA PHE A 113 -9.45 10.72 19.87
C PHE A 113 -9.52 12.19 20.32
N ALA A 114 -10.63 12.87 20.07
CA ALA A 114 -10.84 14.27 20.46
C ALA A 114 -10.73 14.50 22.00
N ASP A 115 -11.23 13.58 22.82
CA ASP A 115 -11.29 13.69 24.29
C ASP A 115 -10.63 12.48 24.99
N GLY A 116 -9.44 12.65 25.59
CA GLY A 116 -8.73 11.62 26.39
C GLY A 116 -8.21 10.39 25.63
N GLY A 117 -8.66 10.18 24.40
CA GLY A 117 -8.35 9.04 23.53
C GLY A 117 -6.89 8.81 23.10
N PRO A 118 -6.00 9.83 23.00
CA PRO A 118 -4.63 9.60 22.52
C PRO A 118 -3.83 8.62 23.38
N ARG A 119 -4.08 8.53 24.70
CA ARG A 119 -3.41 7.57 25.58
C ARG A 119 -3.73 6.11 25.20
N LEU A 120 -5.00 5.82 24.93
CA LEU A 120 -5.44 4.47 24.53
C LEU A 120 -4.99 4.12 23.12
N PHE A 121 -4.98 5.11 22.21
CA PHE A 121 -4.38 4.95 20.90
C PHE A 121 -2.89 4.61 20.99
N CYS A 122 -2.10 5.36 21.78
CA CYS A 122 -0.69 5.07 22.00
C CYS A 122 -0.47 3.66 22.54
N ALA A 123 -1.29 3.23 23.52
CA ALA A 123 -1.21 1.87 24.07
C ALA A 123 -1.51 0.79 23.02
N ALA A 124 -2.59 0.93 22.25
CA ALA A 124 -2.95 -0.03 21.20
C ALA A 124 -1.89 -0.08 20.09
N TRP A 125 -1.39 1.09 19.67
CA TRP A 125 -0.34 1.21 18.66
C TRP A 125 0.95 0.55 19.12
N SER A 126 1.44 0.89 20.31
CA SER A 126 2.68 0.32 20.88
C SER A 126 2.55 -1.17 21.17
N ALA A 127 1.37 -1.68 21.52
CA ALA A 127 1.16 -3.13 21.65
C ALA A 127 1.36 -3.86 20.31
N GLY A 128 0.80 -3.33 19.22
CA GLY A 128 1.01 -3.88 17.88
C GLY A 128 2.46 -3.75 17.40
N ALA A 129 3.10 -2.61 17.66
CA ALA A 129 4.51 -2.38 17.32
C ALA A 129 5.45 -3.32 18.08
N CYS A 130 5.19 -3.55 19.37
CA CYS A 130 5.90 -4.50 20.21
C CYS A 130 5.83 -5.92 19.63
N ALA A 131 4.63 -6.37 19.24
CA ALA A 131 4.44 -7.67 18.59
C ALA A 131 5.22 -7.79 17.27
N ALA A 132 5.24 -6.72 16.46
CA ALA A 132 6.02 -6.68 15.23
C ALA A 132 7.53 -6.68 15.47
N GLY A 133 8.00 -5.98 16.52
CA GLY A 133 9.39 -6.01 16.96
C GLY A 133 9.82 -7.40 17.42
N ALA A 134 8.99 -8.06 18.24
CA ALA A 134 9.22 -9.45 18.66
C ALA A 134 9.27 -10.42 17.47
N TRP A 135 8.35 -10.27 16.51
CA TRP A 135 8.36 -11.05 15.28
C TRP A 135 9.63 -10.85 14.45
N ALA A 136 10.17 -9.63 14.40
CA ALA A 136 11.42 -9.36 13.72
C ALA A 136 12.61 -10.06 14.39
N VAL A 137 12.65 -10.07 15.72
CA VAL A 137 13.65 -10.81 16.50
C VAL A 137 13.54 -12.31 16.25
N LEU A 138 12.33 -12.88 16.28
CA LEU A 138 12.10 -14.30 16.02
C LEU A 138 12.58 -14.72 14.62
N GLN A 139 12.31 -13.91 13.60
CA GLN A 139 12.82 -14.17 12.25
C GLN A 139 14.35 -14.11 12.19
N ALA A 140 14.98 -13.14 12.85
CA ALA A 140 16.43 -13.05 12.88
C ALA A 140 17.07 -14.27 13.57
N VAL A 141 16.50 -14.73 14.68
CA VAL A 141 16.91 -15.99 15.35
C VAL A 141 16.70 -17.20 14.43
N GLY A 142 15.62 -17.21 13.65
CA GLY A 142 15.34 -18.22 12.63
C GLY A 142 16.23 -18.15 11.38
N GLY A 143 17.26 -17.29 11.36
CA GLY A 143 18.24 -17.20 10.27
C GLY A 143 17.89 -16.20 9.16
N HIS A 144 16.82 -15.41 9.30
CA HIS A 144 16.53 -14.35 8.35
C HIS A 144 17.47 -13.15 8.52
N THR A 145 18.23 -12.82 7.47
CA THR A 145 19.24 -11.75 7.49
C THR A 145 18.65 -10.34 7.58
N ARG A 146 17.42 -10.14 7.07
CA ARG A 146 16.67 -8.89 7.20
C ARG A 146 15.21 -9.22 7.47
N PRO A 147 14.77 -9.22 8.74
CA PRO A 147 13.38 -9.44 9.06
C PRO A 147 12.49 -8.41 8.37
N PHE A 148 11.41 -8.92 7.81
CA PHE A 148 10.30 -8.14 7.31
C PHE A 148 9.10 -8.49 8.17
N ALA A 149 8.29 -7.52 8.57
CA ALA A 149 6.99 -7.87 9.15
C ALA A 149 6.02 -8.19 8.02
N SER A 150 4.76 -8.23 8.39
CA SER A 150 3.62 -8.30 7.52
C SER A 150 3.72 -7.35 6.29
N PHE A 151 4.52 -6.28 6.29
CA PHE A 151 4.72 -5.40 5.14
C PHE A 151 5.64 -5.88 3.99
N GLY A 152 6.13 -7.13 3.99
CA GLY A 152 6.86 -7.73 2.85
C GLY A 152 8.22 -7.10 2.50
N ASN A 153 8.56 -5.96 3.10
CA ASN A 153 9.81 -5.22 2.93
C ASN A 153 10.30 -4.75 4.31
N PRO A 154 11.58 -4.97 4.65
CA PRO A 154 12.14 -4.51 5.93
C PRO A 154 12.00 -2.99 6.15
N ILE A 155 11.93 -2.18 5.09
CA ILE A 155 11.75 -0.72 5.21
C ILE A 155 10.36 -0.37 5.76
N PHE A 156 9.32 -1.02 5.25
CA PHE A 156 7.93 -0.80 5.69
C PHE A 156 7.65 -1.39 7.08
N LEU A 157 8.57 -2.19 7.64
CA LEU A 157 8.59 -2.52 9.06
C LEU A 157 9.37 -1.49 9.87
N GLY A 158 10.60 -1.18 9.45
CA GLY A 158 11.53 -0.36 10.23
C GLY A 158 11.02 1.06 10.44
N VAL A 159 10.45 1.70 9.41
CA VAL A 159 10.00 3.10 9.53
C VAL A 159 8.80 3.25 10.48
N PRO A 160 7.74 2.42 10.40
CA PRO A 160 6.69 2.43 11.41
C PRO A 160 7.18 2.12 12.83
N LEU A 161 8.16 1.21 13.00
CA LEU A 161 8.76 0.95 14.33
C LEU A 161 9.45 2.22 14.86
N ALA A 162 10.24 2.90 14.02
CA ALA A 162 10.85 4.17 14.40
C ALA A 162 9.81 5.23 14.79
N ALA A 163 8.68 5.30 14.06
CA ALA A 163 7.58 6.21 14.36
C ALA A 163 6.78 5.84 15.63
N SER A 164 6.87 4.58 16.08
CA SER A 164 6.21 4.08 17.29
C SER A 164 6.98 4.38 18.57
N LEU A 165 8.32 4.46 18.51
CA LEU A 165 9.17 4.70 19.68
C LEU A 165 8.75 5.90 20.55
N PRO A 166 8.39 7.09 20.00
CA PRO A 166 7.91 8.21 20.80
C PRO A 166 6.65 7.88 21.62
N LEU A 167 5.74 7.04 21.08
CA LEU A 167 4.49 6.65 21.74
C LEU A 167 4.77 5.73 22.92
N ALA A 168 5.66 4.75 22.73
CA ALA A 168 6.06 3.85 23.80
C ALA A 168 6.81 4.60 24.92
N LEU A 169 7.65 5.57 24.56
CA LEU A 169 8.35 6.45 25.52
C LEU A 169 7.38 7.34 26.32
N ALA A 170 6.35 7.91 25.68
CA ALA A 170 5.33 8.68 26.37
C ALA A 170 4.55 7.80 27.37
N GLY A 171 4.20 6.57 26.97
CA GLY A 171 3.58 5.58 27.86
C GLY A 171 4.45 5.23 29.06
N ALA A 172 5.74 4.97 28.86
CA ALA A 172 6.70 4.69 29.93
C ALA A 172 6.83 5.84 30.95
N ARG A 173 6.84 7.09 30.45
CA ARG A 173 6.91 8.30 31.29
C ARG A 173 5.61 8.54 32.07
N ALA A 174 4.46 8.22 31.47
CA ALA A 174 3.16 8.36 32.11
C ALA A 174 2.85 7.25 33.13
N ALA A 175 3.65 6.18 33.19
CA ALA A 175 3.45 5.08 34.12
C ALA A 175 3.83 5.45 35.56
N GLU A 176 2.87 5.30 36.48
CA GLU A 176 2.95 5.70 37.90
C GLU A 176 3.80 4.75 38.76
N SER A 177 4.06 3.53 38.30
CA SER A 177 4.85 2.53 39.04
C SER A 177 5.82 1.77 38.13
N GLY A 178 6.84 1.15 38.73
CA GLY A 178 7.80 0.30 38.01
C GLY A 178 7.11 -0.87 37.30
N ARG A 179 6.12 -1.52 37.94
CA ARG A 179 5.31 -2.59 37.34
C ARG A 179 4.53 -2.11 36.12
N ALA A 180 3.93 -0.92 36.19
CA ALA A 180 3.22 -0.33 35.07
C ALA A 180 4.15 0.15 33.94
N ARG A 181 5.43 0.44 34.25
CA ARG A 181 6.45 0.89 33.29
C ARG A 181 7.11 -0.26 32.53
N ALA A 182 7.20 -1.44 33.14
CA ALA A 182 7.81 -2.64 32.56
C ALA A 182 7.33 -2.99 31.13
N PRO A 183 6.01 -3.05 30.82
CA PRO A 183 5.56 -3.40 29.47
C PRO A 183 5.98 -2.37 28.41
N TRP A 184 6.07 -1.08 28.78
CA TRP A 184 6.54 -0.03 27.87
C TRP A 184 8.04 -0.13 27.61
N ILE A 185 8.84 -0.45 28.63
CA ILE A 185 10.28 -0.69 28.47
C ILE A 185 10.52 -1.88 27.55
N ALA A 186 9.75 -2.97 27.74
CA ALA A 186 9.81 -4.13 26.86
C ALA A 186 9.43 -3.78 25.41
N ALA A 187 8.37 -2.99 25.21
CA ALA A 187 7.99 -2.50 23.88
C ALA A 187 9.11 -1.68 23.24
N ILE A 188 9.70 -0.71 23.94
CA ILE A 188 10.82 0.10 23.44
C ILE A 188 12.00 -0.80 23.05
N ALA A 189 12.35 -1.78 23.87
CA ALA A 189 13.47 -2.69 23.60
C ALA A 189 13.22 -3.53 22.35
N LEU A 190 12.03 -4.12 22.22
CA LEU A 190 11.65 -4.95 21.08
C LEU A 190 11.49 -4.14 19.78
N GLU A 191 10.91 -2.95 19.86
CA GLU A 191 10.80 -2.03 18.72
C GLU A 191 12.19 -1.60 18.24
N THR A 192 13.09 -1.27 19.16
CA THR A 192 14.49 -0.88 18.83
C THR A 192 15.27 -2.04 18.24
N ALA A 193 15.15 -3.24 18.81
CA ALA A 193 15.79 -4.44 18.29
C ALA A 193 15.25 -4.77 16.89
N GLY A 194 13.92 -4.80 16.71
CA GLY A 194 13.29 -5.05 15.42
C GLY A 194 13.70 -4.01 14.37
N LEU A 195 13.71 -2.73 14.74
CA LEU A 195 14.19 -1.62 13.90
C LEU A 195 15.63 -1.86 13.42
N ALA A 196 16.54 -2.17 14.34
CA ALA A 196 17.95 -2.42 14.02
C ALA A 196 18.09 -3.61 13.06
N LEU A 197 17.38 -4.70 13.32
CA LEU A 197 17.42 -5.91 12.51
C LEU A 197 16.89 -5.67 11.08
N THR A 198 15.95 -4.75 10.85
CA THR A 198 15.46 -4.46 9.48
C THR A 198 16.56 -3.99 8.52
N GLY A 199 17.67 -3.43 9.04
CA GLY A 199 18.70 -2.78 8.24
C GLY A 199 18.16 -1.63 7.38
N SER A 200 17.00 -1.07 7.73
CA SER A 200 16.41 0.07 7.03
C SER A 200 17.26 1.31 7.29
N ARG A 201 17.66 2.03 6.23
CA ARG A 201 18.34 3.34 6.35
C ARG A 201 17.36 4.51 6.45
N ALA A 202 16.18 4.32 5.87
CA ALA A 202 15.06 5.22 5.93
C ALA A 202 14.54 5.41 7.37
N ALA A 203 14.56 4.35 8.16
CA ALA A 203 14.07 4.39 9.53
C ALA A 203 14.92 5.26 10.47
N PRO A 204 16.26 5.10 10.58
CA PRO A 204 17.09 6.00 11.38
C PRO A 204 17.12 7.42 10.81
N PHE A 205 17.04 7.58 9.48
CA PHE A 205 16.87 8.90 8.85
C PHE A 205 15.61 9.60 9.35
N GLY A 206 14.46 8.93 9.21
CA GLY A 206 13.16 9.45 9.62
C GLY A 206 13.13 9.73 11.12
N LEU A 207 13.69 8.84 11.94
CA LEU A 207 13.79 9.00 13.39
C LEU A 207 14.56 10.28 13.75
N ALA A 208 15.76 10.46 13.20
CA ALA A 208 16.60 11.61 13.49
C ALA A 208 15.98 12.92 12.98
N ALA A 209 15.57 12.96 11.71
CA ALA A 209 15.01 14.16 11.09
C ALA A 209 13.64 14.54 11.67
N GLY A 210 12.76 13.56 11.90
CA GLY A 210 11.43 13.77 12.48
C GLY A 210 11.50 14.26 13.93
N LEU A 211 12.38 13.68 14.76
CA LEU A 211 12.61 14.15 16.12
C LEU A 211 13.25 15.54 16.15
N ALA A 212 14.15 15.85 15.22
CA ALA A 212 14.72 17.19 15.10
C ALA A 212 13.65 18.23 14.76
N LEU A 213 12.74 17.93 13.80
CA LEU A 213 11.61 18.79 13.45
C LEU A 213 10.65 18.98 14.64
N TRP A 214 10.32 17.90 15.35
CA TRP A 214 9.51 17.95 16.56
C TRP A 214 10.15 18.82 17.65
N ALA A 215 11.45 18.62 17.92
CA ALA A 215 12.19 19.38 18.92
C ALA A 215 12.26 20.86 18.54
N LEU A 216 12.50 21.18 17.26
CA LEU A 216 12.48 22.53 16.71
C LEU A 216 11.14 23.22 16.94
N ALA A 217 10.03 22.52 16.69
CA ALA A 217 8.69 23.06 16.91
C ALA A 217 8.41 23.33 18.41
N ARG A 218 8.91 22.47 19.30
CA ARG A 218 8.77 22.64 20.76
C ARG A 218 9.79 23.61 21.39
N TRP A 219 10.82 24.02 20.64
CA TRP A 219 11.87 24.91 21.15
C TRP A 219 11.41 26.37 21.25
N LYS A 220 11.22 26.86 22.48
CA LYS A 220 10.79 28.25 22.75
C LYS A 220 11.93 29.29 22.85
N GLY A 221 13.20 28.88 22.91
CA GLY A 221 14.35 29.80 23.15
C GLY A 221 14.96 30.48 21.91
N GLY A 222 15.75 31.55 22.12
CA GLY A 222 16.42 32.34 21.06
C GLY A 222 17.59 31.66 20.34
N ARG A 223 18.03 30.47 20.79
CA ARG A 223 19.11 29.67 20.17
C ARG A 223 18.61 28.75 19.03
N ARG A 224 17.59 29.15 18.28
CA ARG A 224 17.01 28.35 17.18
C ARG A 224 18.02 27.98 16.10
N ALA A 225 19.06 28.80 15.92
CA ALA A 225 20.19 28.50 15.05
C ALA A 225 20.91 27.19 15.44
N TRP A 226 21.01 26.86 16.72
CA TRP A 226 21.65 25.62 17.20
C TRP A 226 20.79 24.39 16.98
N ALA A 227 19.46 24.52 17.12
CA ALA A 227 18.53 23.44 16.81
C ALA A 227 18.44 23.20 15.29
N LEU A 228 18.49 24.26 14.48
CA LEU A 228 18.59 24.16 13.03
C LEU A 228 19.93 23.54 12.62
N ALA A 229 21.03 23.94 13.27
CA ALA A 229 22.34 23.34 13.07
C ALA A 229 22.36 21.85 13.47
N ALA A 230 21.67 21.45 14.54
CA ALA A 230 21.52 20.05 14.92
C ALA A 230 20.66 19.26 13.92
N ALA A 231 19.60 19.85 13.38
CA ALA A 231 18.78 19.25 12.33
C ALA A 231 19.57 19.09 11.02
N VAL A 232 20.35 20.10 10.64
CA VAL A 232 21.27 20.04 9.49
C VAL A 232 22.37 19.01 9.74
N ALA A 233 22.96 18.96 10.93
CA ALA A 233 23.95 17.95 11.29
C ALA A 233 23.37 16.54 11.26
N ALA A 234 22.12 16.35 11.71
CA ALA A 234 21.40 15.09 11.59
C ALA A 234 21.14 14.72 10.12
N ALA A 235 20.78 15.70 9.28
CA ALA A 235 20.64 15.50 7.83
C ALA A 235 21.96 15.17 7.13
N VAL A 236 23.08 15.75 7.58
CA VAL A 236 24.44 15.45 7.09
C VAL A 236 24.92 14.08 7.57
N ALA A 237 24.67 13.70 8.82
CA ALA A 237 24.94 12.35 9.34
C ALA A 237 24.09 11.30 8.63
N ALA A 238 22.84 11.64 8.31
CA ALA A 238 21.98 10.87 7.43
C ALA A 238 22.55 10.73 6.02
N ALA A 239 23.03 11.82 5.40
CA ALA A 239 23.71 11.77 4.11
C ALA A 239 24.98 10.89 4.16
N TRP A 240 25.68 10.87 5.30
CA TRP A 240 26.81 9.99 5.55
C TRP A 240 26.41 8.50 5.64
N LEU A 241 25.21 8.14 6.12
CA LEU A 241 24.68 6.76 6.06
C LEU A 241 24.48 6.23 4.62
N PHE A 242 24.51 7.10 3.61
CA PHE A 242 24.46 6.73 2.19
C PHE A 242 25.84 6.65 1.55
N ARG A 243 26.92 6.95 2.28
CA ARG A 243 28.30 6.87 1.79
C ARG A 243 28.68 5.41 1.47
N GLY A 244 29.30 5.18 0.32
CA GLY A 244 29.80 3.85 -0.08
C GLY A 244 28.80 2.90 -0.75
N ARG A 245 27.57 3.33 -1.07
CA ARG A 245 26.69 2.60 -2.02
C ARG A 245 26.71 3.28 -3.38
N GLU A 246 26.56 2.52 -4.45
CA GLU A 246 26.18 3.08 -5.75
C GLU A 246 24.84 3.80 -5.59
N TRP A 247 24.87 5.14 -5.55
CA TRP A 247 23.68 5.96 -5.29
C TRP A 247 22.83 6.13 -6.54
N THR A 248 22.28 5.00 -6.93
CA THR A 248 21.48 4.80 -8.12
C THR A 248 20.20 5.67 -8.04
N HIS A 249 19.62 5.84 -6.84
CA HIS A 249 18.50 6.75 -6.58
C HIS A 249 18.81 8.22 -6.90
N GLY A 250 20.06 8.67 -6.72
CA GLY A 250 20.45 10.04 -7.10
C GLY A 250 20.33 10.29 -8.60
N LEU A 251 20.60 9.28 -9.43
CA LEU A 251 20.36 9.36 -10.88
C LEU A 251 18.86 9.43 -11.19
N ILE A 252 18.03 8.64 -10.49
CA ILE A 252 16.57 8.70 -10.63
C ILE A 252 16.05 10.09 -10.24
N TRP A 253 16.53 10.66 -9.14
CA TRP A 253 16.09 11.98 -8.70
C TRP A 253 16.50 13.07 -9.67
N ARG A 254 17.71 13.00 -10.23
CA ARG A 254 18.17 13.93 -11.26
C ARG A 254 17.30 13.83 -12.52
N ASP A 255 17.05 12.62 -13.01
CA ASP A 255 16.29 12.39 -14.24
C ASP A 255 14.79 12.69 -14.04
N ALA A 256 14.27 12.47 -12.83
CA ALA A 256 12.95 12.94 -12.39
C ALA A 256 12.85 14.48 -12.42
N LEU A 257 13.87 15.20 -11.95
CA LEU A 257 13.90 16.66 -12.06
C LEU A 257 13.96 17.11 -13.52
N ALA A 258 14.62 16.37 -14.42
CA ALA A 258 14.59 16.64 -15.84
C ALA A 258 13.17 16.47 -16.42
N LEU A 259 12.46 15.41 -16.03
CA LEU A 259 11.05 15.21 -16.38
C LEU A 259 10.16 16.35 -15.87
N TRP A 260 10.32 16.77 -14.61
CA TRP A 260 9.57 17.93 -14.09
C TRP A 260 9.89 19.21 -14.86
N ARG A 261 11.16 19.50 -15.18
CA ARG A 261 11.52 20.71 -15.97
C ARG A 261 10.86 20.75 -17.34
N ALA A 262 10.62 19.61 -17.96
CA ALA A 262 9.89 19.54 -19.22
C ALA A 262 8.38 19.77 -19.07
N LYS A 263 7.83 19.56 -17.86
CA LYS A 263 6.39 19.71 -17.54
C LYS A 263 6.21 20.44 -16.19
N PRO A 264 6.65 21.71 -16.06
CA PRO A 264 6.92 22.33 -14.76
C PRO A 264 5.67 22.67 -13.93
N TRP A 265 4.51 22.88 -14.55
CA TRP A 265 3.34 23.44 -13.87
C TRP A 265 2.36 22.38 -13.35
N LEU A 266 1.85 21.53 -14.25
CA LEU A 266 0.89 20.48 -13.91
C LEU A 266 1.57 19.12 -13.69
N GLY A 267 2.87 19.01 -13.94
CA GLY A 267 3.58 17.75 -13.93
C GLY A 267 3.22 16.83 -15.10
N CYS A 268 3.61 15.57 -15.01
CA CYS A 268 3.31 14.55 -16.01
C CYS A 268 1.92 13.90 -15.87
N GLY A 269 1.17 14.26 -14.82
CA GLY A 269 -0.11 13.67 -14.46
C GLY A 269 0.01 12.69 -13.30
N LEU A 270 -1.00 12.70 -12.42
CA LEU A 270 -1.04 11.87 -11.20
C LEU A 270 -0.88 10.38 -11.54
N GLY A 271 0.07 9.72 -10.87
CA GLY A 271 0.38 8.30 -11.07
C GLY A 271 1.12 7.96 -12.35
N ARG A 272 1.59 8.95 -13.14
CA ARG A 272 2.27 8.71 -14.43
C ARG A 272 3.79 8.76 -14.35
N PHE A 273 4.37 8.92 -13.16
CA PHE A 273 5.82 9.01 -12.99
C PHE A 273 6.57 7.85 -13.66
N HIS A 274 6.18 6.61 -13.37
CA HIS A 274 6.84 5.40 -13.90
C HIS A 274 6.61 5.21 -15.41
N LEU A 275 5.54 5.77 -15.96
CA LEU A 275 5.25 5.72 -17.40
C LEU A 275 6.13 6.69 -18.19
N GLU A 276 6.47 7.82 -17.59
CA GLU A 276 7.14 8.94 -18.26
C GLU A 276 8.64 8.98 -18.00
N LEU A 277 9.09 8.58 -16.80
CA LEU A 277 10.51 8.58 -16.43
C LEU A 277 11.42 7.83 -17.43
N PRO A 278 11.05 6.66 -18.01
CA PRO A 278 11.91 5.95 -18.96
C PRO A 278 12.35 6.79 -20.16
N ALA A 279 11.50 7.71 -20.64
CA ALA A 279 11.82 8.61 -21.74
C ALA A 279 12.86 9.69 -21.34
N PHE A 280 12.97 10.00 -20.05
CA PHE A 280 13.90 10.97 -19.47
C PHE A 280 15.13 10.33 -18.84
N ALA A 281 15.22 8.99 -18.86
CA ALA A 281 16.34 8.24 -18.33
C ALA A 281 17.62 8.55 -19.12
N SER A 282 18.61 9.12 -18.43
CA SER A 282 19.93 9.41 -18.97
C SER A 282 20.69 8.14 -19.36
N ALA A 283 21.73 8.26 -20.19
CA ALA A 283 22.63 7.15 -20.49
C ALA A 283 23.26 6.55 -19.21
N ALA A 284 23.57 7.36 -18.20
CA ALA A 284 24.09 6.88 -16.92
C ALA A 284 23.06 6.06 -16.12
N LEU A 285 21.78 6.47 -16.16
CA LEU A 285 20.68 5.71 -15.56
C LEU A 285 20.46 4.41 -16.34
N LYS A 286 20.38 4.49 -17.67
CA LYS A 286 20.23 3.32 -18.55
C LYS A 286 21.41 2.34 -18.47
N ALA A 287 22.64 2.81 -18.26
CA ALA A 287 23.82 1.96 -18.15
C ALA A 287 23.82 1.14 -16.84
N ARG A 288 23.36 1.75 -15.74
CA ARG A 288 23.17 1.04 -14.47
C ARG A 288 21.88 0.20 -14.44
N TRP A 289 20.96 0.48 -15.36
CA TRP A 289 19.67 -0.20 -15.50
C TRP A 289 19.27 -0.37 -16.98
N PRO A 290 19.79 -1.40 -17.66
CA PRO A 290 19.45 -1.65 -19.05
C PRO A 290 17.96 -1.97 -19.22
N GLU A 291 17.39 -1.57 -20.36
CA GLU A 291 16.00 -1.85 -20.74
C GLU A 291 15.68 -3.35 -20.52
N GLY A 292 14.66 -3.63 -19.69
CA GLY A 292 14.21 -5.00 -19.36
C GLY A 292 14.43 -5.46 -17.91
N ARG A 293 14.88 -4.60 -16.98
CA ARG A 293 14.67 -4.79 -15.53
C ARG A 293 13.50 -3.91 -15.07
N VAL A 294 12.63 -4.44 -14.20
CA VAL A 294 11.46 -3.73 -13.65
C VAL A 294 11.92 -2.34 -13.22
N VAL A 295 11.25 -1.32 -13.77
CA VAL A 295 11.47 0.08 -13.41
C VAL A 295 11.39 0.18 -11.90
N ILE A 296 12.21 1.04 -11.28
CA ILE A 296 11.92 1.41 -9.91
C ILE A 296 10.57 2.13 -9.94
N ASN A 297 9.54 1.48 -9.41
CA ASN A 297 8.13 1.90 -9.49
C ASN A 297 7.85 3.33 -9.03
N PHE A 298 8.78 3.93 -8.28
CA PHE A 298 8.64 5.22 -7.62
C PHE A 298 9.98 5.96 -7.54
N ALA A 299 9.96 7.27 -7.34
CA ALA A 299 11.19 8.03 -7.06
C ALA A 299 11.83 7.63 -5.72
N HIS A 300 11.09 6.92 -4.85
CA HIS A 300 11.40 6.71 -3.43
C HIS A 300 11.70 8.03 -2.70
N ASN A 301 11.10 9.11 -3.18
CA ASN A 301 11.07 10.43 -2.60
C ASN A 301 9.69 11.00 -2.93
N GLU A 302 8.81 10.99 -1.95
CA GLU A 302 7.40 11.31 -2.16
C GLU A 302 7.21 12.77 -2.60
N TYR A 303 8.03 13.67 -2.09
CA TYR A 303 8.00 15.09 -2.43
C TYR A 303 8.42 15.32 -3.89
N LEU A 304 9.51 14.68 -4.32
CA LEU A 304 9.97 14.78 -5.70
C LEU A 304 8.98 14.13 -6.66
N GLN A 305 8.44 12.97 -6.33
CA GLN A 305 7.46 12.31 -7.20
C GLN A 305 6.17 13.13 -7.30
N THR A 306 5.68 13.67 -6.19
CA THR A 306 4.52 14.56 -6.18
C THR A 306 4.77 15.81 -7.03
N LEU A 307 5.96 16.42 -6.92
CA LEU A 307 6.37 17.54 -7.77
C LEU A 307 6.35 17.16 -9.26
N VAL A 308 6.86 15.98 -9.61
CA VAL A 308 6.91 15.52 -11.00
C VAL A 308 5.51 15.25 -11.57
N GLU A 309 4.61 14.70 -10.77
CA GLU A 309 3.30 14.29 -11.25
C GLU A 309 2.24 15.40 -11.21
N THR A 310 2.36 16.32 -10.26
CA THR A 310 1.34 17.34 -9.96
C THR A 310 1.88 18.77 -9.96
N GLY A 311 3.19 18.93 -10.20
CA GLY A 311 3.85 20.23 -10.18
C GLY A 311 3.85 20.92 -8.80
N PRO A 312 4.21 22.22 -8.77
CA PRO A 312 4.33 22.98 -7.54
C PRO A 312 3.04 23.05 -6.71
N ALA A 313 1.88 23.06 -7.37
CA ALA A 313 0.59 23.17 -6.69
C ALA A 313 0.27 21.91 -5.85
N GLY A 314 0.43 20.71 -6.42
CA GLY A 314 0.22 19.48 -5.65
C GLY A 314 1.30 19.24 -4.61
N LEU A 315 2.57 19.60 -4.90
CA LEU A 315 3.62 19.59 -3.88
C LEU A 315 3.30 20.53 -2.71
N ALA A 316 2.82 21.75 -2.99
CA ALA A 316 2.43 22.70 -1.95
C ALA A 316 1.27 22.16 -1.10
N ALA A 317 0.29 21.49 -1.71
CA ALA A 317 -0.80 20.83 -0.99
C ALA A 317 -0.27 19.75 -0.04
N LEU A 318 0.66 18.90 -0.49
CA LEU A 318 1.30 17.89 0.35
C LEU A 318 2.12 18.50 1.48
N LEU A 319 2.97 19.49 1.20
CA LEU A 319 3.84 20.14 2.20
C LEU A 319 3.05 20.95 3.23
N SER A 320 1.85 21.43 2.88
CA SER A 320 1.01 22.16 3.82
C SER A 320 0.66 21.33 5.08
N VAL A 321 0.57 20.01 4.95
CA VAL A 321 0.22 19.10 6.05
C VAL A 321 1.29 19.08 7.15
N PRO A 322 2.55 18.66 6.90
CA PRO A 322 3.59 18.67 7.94
C PRO A 322 3.96 20.08 8.40
N VAL A 323 3.87 21.10 7.54
CA VAL A 323 4.13 22.50 7.92
C VAL A 323 3.12 22.99 8.95
N VAL A 324 1.83 22.82 8.69
CA VAL A 324 0.78 23.23 9.64
C VAL A 324 0.85 22.38 10.91
N ALA A 325 1.23 21.10 10.82
CA ALA A 325 1.43 20.25 11.99
C ALA A 325 2.53 20.80 12.93
N LEU A 326 3.64 21.27 12.36
CA LEU A 326 4.73 21.90 13.11
C LEU A 326 4.30 23.22 13.74
N LEU A 327 3.51 24.03 13.02
CA LEU A 327 2.97 25.29 13.54
C LEU A 327 1.98 25.04 14.69
N ASP A 328 1.06 24.09 14.53
CA ASP A 328 0.13 23.68 15.60
C ASP A 328 0.90 23.23 16.85
N LEU A 329 1.88 22.33 16.67
CA LEU A 329 2.71 21.81 17.75
C LEU A 329 3.47 22.92 18.50
N ARG A 330 3.88 23.98 17.81
CA ARG A 330 4.58 25.12 18.39
C ARG A 330 3.69 25.98 19.30
N HIS A 331 2.42 26.13 18.94
CA HIS A 331 1.52 27.07 19.62
C HIS A 331 0.64 26.40 20.68
N ARG A 332 0.40 25.09 20.57
CA ARG A 332 -0.44 24.36 21.53
C ARG A 332 0.31 23.98 22.82
N GLU A 333 -0.44 23.84 23.91
CA GLU A 333 0.08 23.32 25.17
C GLU A 333 0.69 21.91 25.01
N PRO A 334 1.78 21.58 25.73
CA PRO A 334 2.37 20.24 25.73
C PRO A 334 1.40 19.18 26.25
N ASP A 335 1.30 18.08 25.50
CA ASP A 335 0.57 16.87 25.91
C ASP A 335 1.41 15.67 25.48
N ALA A 336 1.84 14.84 26.43
CA ALA A 336 2.81 13.78 26.18
C ALA A 336 2.36 12.79 25.10
N ASN A 337 1.08 12.42 25.07
CA ASN A 337 0.57 11.42 24.13
C ASN A 337 0.34 12.02 22.74
N ARG A 338 -0.26 13.22 22.67
CA ARG A 338 -0.46 13.93 21.39
C ARG A 338 0.86 14.34 20.76
N ASP A 339 1.83 14.71 21.57
CA ASP A 339 3.16 15.09 21.08
C ASP A 339 3.96 13.89 20.60
N ALA A 340 3.81 12.75 21.26
CA ALA A 340 4.35 11.49 20.76
C ALA A 340 3.73 11.11 19.41
N CYS A 341 2.41 11.22 19.25
CA CYS A 341 1.74 11.01 17.97
C CYS A 341 2.23 11.99 16.89
N ALA A 342 2.40 13.27 17.22
CA ALA A 342 2.96 14.27 16.30
C ALA A 342 4.40 13.92 15.90
N ALA A 343 5.25 13.55 16.86
CA ALA A 343 6.61 13.11 16.60
C ALA A 343 6.65 11.89 15.67
N GLY A 344 5.82 10.87 15.94
CA GLY A 344 5.69 9.69 15.08
C GLY A 344 5.26 10.03 13.64
N ALA A 345 4.28 10.92 13.49
CA ALA A 345 3.87 11.40 12.16
C ALA A 345 5.00 12.14 11.45
N LEU A 346 5.72 13.03 12.13
CA LEU A 346 6.88 13.75 11.57
C LEU A 346 8.03 12.82 11.17
N ILE A 347 8.24 11.72 11.91
CA ILE A 347 9.21 10.67 11.55
C ILE A 347 8.84 10.03 10.21
N LEU A 348 7.55 9.72 9.98
CA LEU A 348 7.07 9.14 8.72
C LEU A 348 7.16 10.14 7.56
N PHE A 349 6.74 11.40 7.76
CA PHE A 349 6.89 12.45 6.75
C PHE A 349 8.37 12.72 6.42
N ALA A 350 9.25 12.72 7.42
CA ALA A 350 10.69 12.86 7.18
C ALA A 350 11.23 11.65 6.40
N ALA A 351 10.91 10.42 6.84
CA ALA A 351 11.30 9.21 6.14
C ALA A 351 10.89 9.23 4.66
N ALA A 352 9.69 9.72 4.33
CA ALA A 352 9.19 9.82 2.95
C ALA A 352 10.07 10.62 1.98
N PHE A 353 11.04 11.39 2.47
CA PHE A 353 12.07 12.03 1.64
C PHE A 353 13.04 11.01 1.01
N VAL A 354 13.33 9.91 1.69
CA VAL A 354 14.31 8.90 1.24
C VAL A 354 13.71 7.50 1.05
N SER A 355 12.61 7.20 1.75
CA SER A 355 11.73 6.01 1.72
C SER A 355 11.10 5.84 3.11
N PRO A 356 9.89 5.28 3.32
CA PRO A 356 8.94 4.71 2.39
C PRO A 356 8.04 5.77 1.76
N ASP A 357 7.46 5.44 0.61
CA ASP A 357 6.54 6.31 -0.10
C ASP A 357 5.17 6.39 0.65
N LEU A 358 4.61 7.60 0.82
CA LEU A 358 3.25 7.77 1.34
C LEU A 358 2.18 7.26 0.36
N ARG A 359 2.58 6.84 -0.85
CA ARG A 359 1.73 6.13 -1.80
C ARG A 359 1.44 4.68 -1.41
N PHE A 360 2.15 4.11 -0.44
CA PHE A 360 1.78 2.80 0.11
C PHE A 360 0.75 2.96 1.21
N GLY A 361 -0.41 2.31 1.04
CA GLY A 361 -1.55 2.45 1.95
C GLY A 361 -1.21 2.22 3.43
N ALA A 362 -0.23 1.37 3.73
CA ALA A 362 0.25 1.13 5.09
C ALA A 362 1.02 2.33 5.68
N SER A 363 2.05 2.83 4.98
CA SER A 363 2.85 3.99 5.44
C SER A 363 1.99 5.25 5.52
N ALA A 364 1.09 5.41 4.56
CA ALA A 364 0.14 6.50 4.53
C ALA A 364 -0.87 6.42 5.68
N PHE A 365 -1.44 5.24 5.93
CA PHE A 365 -2.30 4.99 7.09
C PHE A 365 -1.58 5.37 8.37
N ALA A 366 -0.34 4.88 8.57
CA ALA A 366 0.43 5.18 9.77
C ALA A 366 0.63 6.69 9.96
N ALA A 367 1.07 7.39 8.90
CA ALA A 367 1.35 8.83 8.98
C ALA A 367 0.09 9.63 9.32
N PHE A 368 -1.02 9.37 8.63
CA PHE A 368 -2.26 10.12 8.81
C PHE A 368 -3.03 9.70 10.07
N ALA A 369 -2.94 8.45 10.52
CA ALA A 369 -3.52 8.00 11.78
C ALA A 369 -2.82 8.66 12.97
N LEU A 370 -1.48 8.66 13.00
CA LEU A 370 -0.68 9.35 14.00
C LEU A 370 -0.92 10.86 13.97
N LEU A 371 -0.98 11.45 12.77
CA LEU A 371 -1.27 12.86 12.61
C LEU A 371 -2.65 13.22 13.17
N GLY A 372 -3.69 12.44 12.85
CA GLY A 372 -5.03 12.65 13.39
C GLY A 372 -5.06 12.53 14.91
N ALA A 373 -4.45 11.49 15.48
CA ALA A 373 -4.38 11.27 16.93
C ALA A 373 -3.60 12.39 17.65
N SER A 374 -2.71 13.08 16.95
CA SER A 374 -1.96 14.21 17.47
C SER A 374 -2.79 15.49 17.59
N THR A 375 -3.87 15.64 16.82
CA THR A 375 -4.61 16.91 16.75
C THR A 375 -5.47 17.18 17.97
N ARG A 376 -5.54 18.46 18.34
CA ARG A 376 -6.54 18.97 19.28
C ARG A 376 -7.67 19.61 18.47
N THR A 377 -8.91 19.27 18.81
CA THR A 377 -10.08 19.89 18.19
C THR A 377 -10.43 21.16 18.98
N SER A 378 -10.50 22.31 18.31
CA SER A 378 -10.83 23.59 18.95
C SER A 378 -12.35 23.73 19.16
N ALA A 379 -12.77 24.44 20.20
CA ALA A 379 -14.18 24.62 20.55
C ALA A 379 -14.92 25.67 19.67
N SER A 380 -14.27 26.28 18.68
CA SER A 380 -14.91 27.26 17.79
C SER A 380 -15.43 26.61 16.51
N GLY A 381 -16.73 26.79 16.28
CA GLY A 381 -17.49 26.12 15.22
C GLY A 381 -17.26 26.66 13.81
N MET A 382 -17.59 25.81 12.83
CA MET A 382 -18.01 26.09 11.44
C MET A 382 -18.62 24.78 10.87
N PRO A 383 -19.43 24.80 9.79
CA PRO A 383 -20.68 24.05 9.69
C PRO A 383 -20.51 22.54 9.54
N ALA A 384 -21.63 21.84 9.77
CA ALA A 384 -21.89 20.43 9.48
C ALA A 384 -21.19 19.96 8.18
N PRO A 385 -20.82 18.66 8.06
CA PRO A 385 -20.15 18.13 6.88
C PRO A 385 -20.82 18.66 5.61
N THR A 386 -20.11 19.55 4.90
CA THR A 386 -20.60 20.12 3.65
C THR A 386 -20.95 18.98 2.68
N PRO A 387 -21.84 19.22 1.70
CA PRO A 387 -22.06 18.30 0.59
C PRO A 387 -20.74 17.84 -0.04
N LEU A 388 -19.68 18.65 0.00
CA LEU A 388 -18.33 18.30 -0.46
C LEU A 388 -17.66 17.18 0.35
N THR A 389 -17.76 17.18 1.68
CA THR A 389 -17.19 16.14 2.55
C THR A 389 -18.01 14.85 2.49
N ALA A 390 -19.33 14.94 2.41
CA ALA A 390 -20.20 13.79 2.16
C ALA A 390 -19.98 13.21 0.76
N SER A 391 -19.82 14.06 -0.26
CA SER A 391 -19.51 13.64 -1.64
C SER A 391 -18.11 13.05 -1.76
N ALA A 392 -17.12 13.59 -1.03
CA ALA A 392 -15.80 13.00 -0.93
C ALA A 392 -15.89 11.62 -0.28
N LEU A 393 -16.60 11.47 0.84
CA LEU A 393 -16.83 10.18 1.50
C LEU A 393 -17.54 9.16 0.58
N LEU A 394 -18.56 9.59 -0.16
CA LEU A 394 -19.29 8.74 -1.12
C LEU A 394 -18.43 8.36 -2.32
N ALA A 395 -17.67 9.31 -2.89
CA ALA A 395 -16.71 9.04 -3.96
C ALA A 395 -15.62 8.07 -3.48
N CYS A 396 -15.15 8.21 -2.24
CA CYS A 396 -14.19 7.30 -1.63
C CYS A 396 -14.77 5.91 -1.43
N ALA A 397 -16.00 5.80 -0.90
CA ALA A 397 -16.68 4.52 -0.71
C ALA A 397 -16.91 3.82 -2.06
N TRP A 398 -17.27 4.59 -3.10
CA TRP A 398 -17.43 4.08 -4.47
C TRP A 398 -16.10 3.60 -5.06
N LEU A 399 -15.01 4.37 -4.93
CA LEU A 399 -13.67 3.98 -5.39
C LEU A 399 -13.11 2.78 -4.62
N ALA A 400 -13.36 2.69 -3.31
CA ALA A 400 -12.96 1.55 -2.48
C ALA A 400 -13.81 0.29 -2.73
N ALA A 401 -15.04 0.44 -3.25
CA ALA A 401 -15.87 -0.69 -3.67
C ALA A 401 -15.40 -1.30 -5.01
N LYS A 402 -14.70 -0.54 -5.86
CA LYS A 402 -14.22 -1.04 -7.15
C LYS A 402 -13.22 -2.20 -7.05
N PRO A 403 -12.23 -2.22 -6.14
CA PRO A 403 -11.39 -3.38 -5.90
C PRO A 403 -12.18 -4.63 -5.50
N ALA A 404 -13.24 -4.50 -4.69
CA ALA A 404 -14.10 -5.62 -4.31
C ALA A 404 -14.91 -6.14 -5.51
N LEU A 405 -15.43 -5.23 -6.35
CA LEU A 405 -16.07 -5.57 -7.62
C LEU A 405 -15.08 -6.18 -8.64
N ALA A 406 -13.83 -5.72 -8.66
CA ALA A 406 -12.77 -6.23 -9.52
C ALA A 406 -12.25 -7.60 -9.06
N VAL A 407 -12.18 -7.86 -7.74
CA VAL A 407 -11.91 -9.19 -7.18
C VAL A 407 -13.07 -10.12 -7.49
N ARG A 408 -14.33 -9.65 -7.38
CA ARG A 408 -15.51 -10.43 -7.78
C ARG A 408 -15.47 -10.75 -9.27
N ARG A 409 -15.13 -9.78 -10.13
CA ARG A 409 -14.92 -9.98 -11.58
C ARG A 409 -13.80 -10.96 -11.88
N ASN A 410 -12.63 -10.79 -11.26
CA ASN A 410 -11.48 -11.68 -11.45
C ASN A 410 -11.74 -13.11 -10.90
N ALA A 411 -12.50 -13.24 -9.81
CA ALA A 411 -12.90 -14.53 -9.26
C ALA A 411 -13.97 -15.22 -10.14
N THR A 412 -14.82 -14.44 -10.83
CA THR A 412 -15.75 -14.96 -11.84
C THR A 412 -15.09 -15.23 -13.21
N GLU A 413 -13.87 -14.73 -13.45
CA GLU A 413 -13.18 -14.81 -14.76
C GLU A 413 -12.19 -15.98 -14.88
N SER A 414 -12.06 -16.83 -13.86
CA SER A 414 -11.48 -18.18 -14.00
C SER A 414 -12.63 -19.19 -14.06
N THR A 415 -12.94 -19.67 -15.26
CA THR A 415 -14.01 -20.65 -15.57
C THR A 415 -13.81 -22.05 -14.95
N PHE A 416 -12.85 -22.22 -14.04
CA PHE A 416 -12.51 -23.50 -13.42
C PHE A 416 -13.33 -23.85 -12.17
N TYR A 417 -14.01 -22.90 -11.53
CA TYR A 417 -14.57 -23.10 -10.17
C TYR A 417 -16.10 -23.25 -10.10
N THR A 418 -16.70 -23.95 -11.05
CA THR A 418 -18.09 -24.42 -10.94
C THR A 418 -18.11 -25.94 -10.88
N GLY A 419 -18.82 -26.52 -9.91
CA GLY A 419 -18.91 -27.97 -9.71
C GLY A 419 -19.29 -28.72 -10.99
N ALA A 420 -18.58 -29.83 -11.25
CA ALA A 420 -18.77 -30.64 -12.46
C ALA A 420 -20.07 -31.45 -12.42
N ASN A 421 -20.67 -31.66 -13.59
CA ASN A 421 -21.84 -32.54 -13.75
C ASN A 421 -21.37 -34.01 -13.88
N ALA A 422 -21.47 -34.78 -12.79
CA ALA A 422 -20.99 -36.16 -12.73
C ALA A 422 -21.64 -37.07 -13.79
N ALA A 423 -22.90 -36.81 -14.18
CA ALA A 423 -23.57 -37.57 -15.23
C ALA A 423 -22.91 -37.38 -16.60
N ARG A 424 -22.45 -36.15 -16.90
CA ARG A 424 -21.77 -35.85 -18.18
C ARG A 424 -20.39 -36.47 -18.25
N VAL A 425 -19.67 -36.56 -17.13
CA VAL A 425 -18.37 -37.25 -17.07
C VAL A 425 -18.53 -38.73 -17.43
N ALA A 426 -19.50 -39.42 -16.83
CA ALA A 426 -19.77 -40.83 -17.12
C ALA A 426 -20.17 -41.05 -18.59
N GLU A 427 -20.99 -40.17 -19.17
CA GLU A 427 -21.37 -40.21 -20.59
C GLU A 427 -20.16 -40.08 -21.53
N LEU A 428 -19.23 -39.17 -21.22
CA LEU A 428 -18.03 -38.95 -22.04
C LEU A 428 -17.03 -40.11 -21.92
N GLU A 429 -16.89 -40.72 -20.74
CA GLU A 429 -16.06 -41.92 -20.56
C GLU A 429 -16.60 -43.10 -21.37
N ASP A 430 -17.92 -43.31 -21.37
CA ASP A 430 -18.62 -44.32 -22.16
C ASP A 430 -18.53 -44.05 -23.68
N ARG A 431 -18.62 -42.77 -24.10
CA ARG A 431 -18.37 -42.37 -25.50
C ARG A 431 -16.94 -42.67 -25.93
N LEU A 432 -15.95 -42.40 -25.09
CA LEU A 432 -14.54 -42.66 -25.37
C LEU A 432 -14.18 -44.15 -25.33
N LEU A 433 -14.97 -44.97 -24.66
CA LEU A 433 -14.87 -46.44 -24.73
C LEU A 433 -15.36 -46.96 -26.10
N ARG A 434 -16.49 -46.45 -26.59
CA ARG A 434 -17.02 -46.83 -27.91
C ARG A 434 -16.27 -46.21 -29.09
N ALA A 435 -15.71 -45.02 -28.91
CA ALA A 435 -14.98 -44.28 -29.93
C ALA A 435 -13.67 -43.71 -29.34
N PRO A 436 -12.60 -44.54 -29.24
CA PRO A 436 -11.33 -44.11 -28.65
C PRO A 436 -10.62 -42.95 -29.39
N GLY A 437 -10.97 -42.73 -30.65
CA GLY A 437 -10.43 -41.68 -31.52
C GLY A 437 -11.12 -40.31 -31.42
N ASP A 438 -12.08 -40.15 -30.51
CA ASP A 438 -12.88 -38.93 -30.37
C ASP A 438 -12.14 -37.84 -29.57
N ALA A 439 -11.39 -36.99 -30.29
CA ALA A 439 -10.60 -35.93 -29.68
C ALA A 439 -11.47 -34.86 -28.98
N ASP A 440 -12.68 -34.57 -29.49
CA ASP A 440 -13.62 -33.63 -28.88
C ASP A 440 -14.12 -34.13 -27.53
N ALA A 441 -14.51 -35.41 -27.47
CA ALA A 441 -14.94 -36.04 -26.23
C ALA A 441 -13.81 -36.09 -25.19
N ALA A 442 -12.56 -36.35 -25.62
CA ALA A 442 -11.39 -36.35 -24.74
C ALA A 442 -11.10 -34.94 -24.18
N GLU A 443 -11.22 -33.91 -25.00
CA GLU A 443 -11.03 -32.52 -24.56
C GLU A 443 -12.15 -32.07 -23.61
N GLU A 444 -13.41 -32.36 -23.92
CA GLU A 444 -14.56 -32.06 -23.06
C GLU A 444 -14.44 -32.77 -21.70
N LEU A 445 -14.00 -34.03 -21.69
CA LEU A 445 -13.75 -34.78 -20.46
C LEU A 445 -12.65 -34.13 -19.62
N GLY A 446 -11.57 -33.66 -20.26
CA GLY A 446 -10.50 -32.93 -19.59
C GLY A 446 -10.99 -31.66 -18.91
N PHE A 447 -11.86 -30.89 -19.56
CA PHE A 447 -12.47 -29.70 -18.96
C PHE A 447 -13.34 -30.04 -17.74
N LEU A 448 -14.16 -31.08 -17.82
CA LEU A 448 -15.04 -31.47 -16.71
C LEU A 448 -14.27 -32.04 -15.52
N LYS A 449 -13.24 -32.85 -15.76
CA LYS A 449 -12.35 -33.34 -14.70
C LYS A 449 -11.55 -32.21 -14.04
N ALA A 450 -11.08 -31.23 -14.82
CA ALA A 450 -10.42 -30.05 -14.26
C ALA A 450 -11.36 -29.22 -13.38
N LYS A 451 -12.63 -29.05 -13.78
CA LYS A 451 -13.67 -28.40 -12.95
C LYS A 451 -13.99 -29.18 -11.66
N ALA A 452 -13.86 -30.50 -11.69
CA ALA A 452 -13.99 -31.36 -10.52
C ALA A 452 -12.73 -31.37 -9.63
N SER A 453 -11.68 -30.61 -9.96
CA SER A 453 -10.35 -30.66 -9.31
C SER A 453 -9.62 -32.01 -9.44
N ASP A 454 -10.07 -32.89 -10.34
CA ASP A 454 -9.34 -34.09 -10.75
C ASP A 454 -8.29 -33.71 -11.81
N PHE A 455 -7.19 -33.12 -11.36
CA PHE A 455 -6.14 -32.61 -12.25
C PHE A 455 -5.36 -33.73 -12.95
N ALA A 456 -5.24 -34.90 -12.32
CA ALA A 456 -4.57 -36.05 -12.92
C ALA A 456 -5.41 -36.60 -14.09
N GLY A 457 -6.71 -36.85 -13.86
CA GLY A 457 -7.62 -37.30 -14.90
C GLY A 457 -7.83 -36.25 -15.99
N ALA A 458 -7.80 -34.96 -15.65
CA ALA A 458 -7.83 -33.88 -16.64
C ALA A 458 -6.58 -33.90 -17.54
N ALA A 459 -5.39 -34.08 -16.96
CA ALA A 459 -4.14 -34.15 -17.72
C ALA A 459 -4.15 -35.35 -18.68
N ASP A 460 -4.62 -36.51 -18.25
CA ASP A 460 -4.73 -37.69 -19.12
C ASP A 460 -5.70 -37.47 -20.27
N ALA A 461 -6.85 -36.86 -20.01
CA ALA A 461 -7.85 -36.55 -21.03
C ALA A 461 -7.32 -35.51 -22.05
N PHE A 462 -6.65 -34.45 -21.60
CA PHE A 462 -6.04 -33.47 -22.51
C PHE A 462 -4.84 -34.04 -23.28
N ARG A 463 -4.04 -34.95 -22.70
CA ARG A 463 -2.98 -35.65 -23.43
C ARG A 463 -3.55 -36.54 -24.52
N ARG A 464 -4.65 -37.25 -24.25
CA ARG A 464 -5.36 -38.03 -25.26
C ARG A 464 -5.89 -37.14 -26.39
N ALA A 465 -6.55 -36.03 -26.05
CA ALA A 465 -7.03 -35.06 -27.05
C ALA A 465 -5.89 -34.52 -27.93
N ALA A 466 -4.77 -34.12 -27.32
CA ALA A 466 -3.59 -33.63 -28.03
C ALA A 466 -2.86 -34.70 -28.86
N ALA A 467 -2.95 -35.98 -28.49
CA ALA A 467 -2.39 -37.08 -29.27
C ALA A 467 -3.25 -37.41 -30.50
N LEU A 468 -4.57 -37.34 -30.35
CA LEU A 468 -5.53 -37.57 -31.43
C LEU A 468 -5.56 -36.43 -32.44
N ASP A 469 -5.41 -35.18 -31.96
CA ASP A 469 -5.32 -33.99 -32.80
C ASP A 469 -4.23 -33.03 -32.27
N PRO A 470 -2.99 -33.14 -32.79
CA PRO A 470 -1.87 -32.30 -32.38
C PRO A 470 -2.02 -30.81 -32.73
N ARG A 471 -3.03 -30.42 -33.53
CA ARG A 471 -3.28 -29.03 -33.92
C ARG A 471 -4.33 -28.34 -33.06
N ARG A 472 -4.73 -28.93 -31.93
CA ARG A 472 -5.65 -28.31 -30.96
C ARG A 472 -4.92 -27.43 -29.95
N PRO A 473 -4.92 -26.09 -30.13
CA PRO A 473 -4.23 -25.22 -29.20
C PRO A 473 -4.87 -25.19 -27.81
N GLY A 474 -6.18 -25.44 -27.70
CA GLY A 474 -6.92 -25.45 -26.44
C GLY A 474 -6.43 -26.52 -25.47
N SER A 475 -6.40 -27.78 -25.91
CA SER A 475 -5.87 -28.90 -25.13
C SER A 475 -4.41 -28.71 -24.72
N LEU A 476 -3.54 -28.24 -25.63
CA LEU A 476 -2.14 -27.94 -25.34
C LEU A 476 -2.00 -26.81 -24.30
N ASN A 477 -2.82 -25.75 -24.40
CA ASN A 477 -2.87 -24.67 -23.42
C ASN A 477 -3.28 -25.17 -22.03
N ASN A 478 -4.27 -26.06 -21.97
CA ASN A 478 -4.75 -26.61 -20.71
C ASN A 478 -3.73 -27.56 -20.06
N LEU A 479 -2.96 -28.32 -20.83
CA LEU A 479 -1.81 -29.07 -20.30
C LEU A 479 -0.77 -28.14 -19.68
N GLY A 480 -0.51 -26.98 -20.29
CA GLY A 480 0.36 -25.96 -19.71
C GLY A 480 -0.19 -25.37 -18.40
N ASN A 481 -1.50 -25.13 -18.33
CA ASN A 481 -2.15 -24.67 -17.10
C ASN A 481 -2.07 -25.70 -15.97
N LEU A 482 -2.27 -26.98 -16.27
CA LEU A 482 -2.16 -28.06 -15.30
C LEU A 482 -0.71 -28.25 -14.82
N ALA A 483 0.27 -28.17 -15.71
CA ALA A 483 1.69 -28.21 -15.33
C ALA A 483 2.06 -27.03 -14.42
N TYR A 484 1.59 -25.82 -14.74
CA TYR A 484 1.79 -24.64 -13.90
C TYR A 484 1.17 -24.81 -12.50
N LEU A 485 -0.06 -25.36 -12.42
CA LEU A 485 -0.73 -25.64 -11.15
C LEU A 485 0.01 -26.70 -10.32
N ALA A 486 0.65 -27.68 -10.98
CA ALA A 486 1.49 -28.68 -10.35
C ALA A 486 2.87 -28.14 -9.91
N GLY A 487 3.18 -26.86 -10.18
CA GLY A 487 4.47 -26.25 -9.89
C GLY A 487 5.56 -26.54 -10.93
N ASP A 488 5.25 -27.29 -12.00
CA ASP A 488 6.14 -27.55 -13.12
C ASP A 488 6.09 -26.39 -14.13
N ALA A 489 6.80 -25.32 -13.79
CA ALA A 489 6.84 -24.11 -14.59
C ALA A 489 7.59 -24.28 -15.93
N ASP A 490 8.54 -25.22 -16.03
CA ASP A 490 9.23 -25.49 -17.30
C ASP A 490 8.36 -26.33 -18.24
N GLY A 491 7.65 -27.33 -17.72
CA GLY A 491 6.63 -28.06 -18.47
C GLY A 491 5.49 -27.16 -18.92
N ALA A 492 5.06 -26.20 -18.10
CA ALA A 492 4.04 -25.22 -18.46
C ALA A 492 4.44 -24.39 -19.70
N ILE A 493 5.67 -23.87 -19.71
CA ILE A 493 6.24 -23.13 -20.85
C ILE A 493 6.24 -24.00 -22.09
N ALA A 494 6.76 -25.23 -21.99
CA ALA A 494 6.85 -26.14 -23.14
C ALA A 494 5.47 -26.44 -23.76
N TRP A 495 4.43 -26.61 -22.93
CA TRP A 495 3.07 -26.84 -23.42
C TRP A 495 2.42 -25.59 -24.03
N TRP A 496 2.62 -24.41 -23.45
CA TRP A 496 2.12 -23.17 -24.04
C TRP A 496 2.84 -22.82 -25.34
N GLU A 497 4.15 -23.08 -25.45
CA GLU A 497 4.89 -22.92 -26.71
C GLU A 497 4.39 -23.89 -27.79
N LYS A 498 4.10 -25.15 -27.44
CA LYS A 498 3.44 -26.09 -28.37
C LYS A 498 2.06 -25.60 -28.81
N SER A 499 1.26 -25.06 -27.89
CA SER A 499 -0.05 -24.45 -28.21
C SER A 499 0.10 -23.31 -29.22
N LEU A 500 1.09 -22.44 -29.03
CA LEU A 500 1.38 -21.32 -29.94
C LEU A 500 2.00 -21.74 -31.27
N ALA A 501 2.73 -22.86 -31.30
CA ALA A 501 3.24 -23.45 -32.54
C ALA A 501 2.10 -24.07 -33.37
N ALA A 502 1.10 -24.68 -32.70
CA ALA A 502 -0.09 -25.22 -33.35
C ALA A 502 -1.02 -24.11 -33.86
N ALA A 503 -1.23 -23.05 -33.06
CA ALA A 503 -2.05 -21.89 -33.44
C ALA A 503 -1.45 -20.59 -32.84
N PRO A 504 -0.71 -19.81 -33.65
CA PRO A 504 -0.10 -18.55 -33.19
C PRO A 504 -1.08 -17.52 -32.64
N GLU A 505 -2.34 -17.59 -33.05
CA GLU A 505 -3.47 -16.75 -32.62
C GLU A 505 -4.08 -17.15 -31.28
N GLN A 506 -3.62 -18.23 -30.62
CA GLN A 506 -4.15 -18.63 -29.33
C GLN A 506 -3.76 -17.64 -28.21
N ILE A 507 -4.62 -16.65 -27.99
CA ILE A 507 -4.37 -15.52 -27.07
C ILE A 507 -4.16 -15.99 -25.62
N ASP A 508 -4.95 -16.95 -25.12
CA ASP A 508 -4.81 -17.42 -23.74
C ASP A 508 -3.45 -18.08 -23.47
N ALA A 509 -2.95 -18.92 -24.37
CA ALA A 509 -1.61 -19.53 -24.25
C ALA A 509 -0.50 -18.46 -24.25
N ARG A 510 -0.66 -17.44 -25.10
CA ARG A 510 0.26 -16.29 -25.18
C ARG A 510 0.26 -15.47 -23.88
N LEU A 511 -0.92 -15.22 -23.31
CA LEU A 511 -1.07 -14.52 -22.04
C LEU A 511 -0.54 -15.31 -20.84
N ASN A 512 -0.78 -16.63 -20.81
CA ASN A 512 -0.28 -17.52 -19.76
C ASN A 512 1.25 -17.60 -19.78
N LEU A 513 1.83 -17.77 -20.97
CA LEU A 513 3.28 -17.74 -21.17
C LEU A 513 3.86 -16.38 -20.77
N ALA A 514 3.26 -15.27 -21.23
CA ALA A 514 3.70 -13.94 -20.83
C ALA A 514 3.67 -13.75 -19.31
N LYS A 515 2.58 -14.13 -18.65
CA LYS A 515 2.44 -14.04 -17.19
C LYS A 515 3.56 -14.78 -16.47
N LEU A 516 3.85 -16.03 -16.85
CA LEU A 516 4.91 -16.82 -16.21
C LEU A 516 6.31 -16.27 -16.51
N LEU A 517 6.55 -15.77 -17.72
CA LEU A 517 7.80 -15.10 -18.07
C LEU A 517 8.00 -13.84 -17.21
N CYS A 518 6.94 -13.09 -16.98
CA CYS A 518 6.94 -11.96 -16.06
C CYS A 518 7.26 -12.41 -14.61
N GLU A 519 6.63 -13.48 -14.11
CA GLU A 519 6.91 -14.06 -12.79
C GLU A 519 8.37 -14.55 -12.64
N ARG A 520 8.98 -15.04 -13.73
CA ARG A 520 10.38 -15.49 -13.78
C ARG A 520 11.38 -14.36 -14.10
N GLY A 521 10.93 -13.10 -14.18
CA GLY A 521 11.79 -11.95 -14.45
C GLY A 521 12.30 -11.85 -15.90
N ARG A 522 11.77 -12.65 -16.84
CA ARG A 522 12.06 -12.59 -18.27
C ARG A 522 11.21 -11.52 -18.97
N LEU A 523 11.36 -10.27 -18.53
CA LEU A 523 10.45 -9.18 -18.89
C LEU A 523 10.47 -8.82 -20.38
N LYS A 524 11.61 -8.98 -21.06
CA LYS A 524 11.69 -8.75 -22.53
C LYS A 524 10.82 -9.72 -23.31
N ASP A 525 10.86 -11.00 -22.93
CA ASP A 525 10.03 -12.02 -23.56
C ASP A 525 8.56 -11.80 -23.19
N CYS A 526 8.27 -11.48 -21.92
CA CYS A 526 6.92 -11.11 -21.47
C CYS A 526 6.35 -9.94 -22.30
N ALA A 527 7.09 -8.84 -22.42
CA ALA A 527 6.70 -7.66 -23.19
C ALA A 527 6.39 -8.01 -24.64
N ARG A 528 7.26 -8.78 -25.31
CA ARG A 528 7.04 -9.22 -26.69
C ARG A 528 5.74 -10.00 -26.86
N HIS A 529 5.42 -10.90 -25.94
CA HIS A 529 4.16 -11.65 -25.99
C HIS A 529 2.93 -10.77 -25.72
N LEU A 530 3.01 -9.84 -24.76
CA LEU A 530 1.93 -8.91 -24.44
C LEU A 530 1.68 -7.89 -25.56
N GLU A 531 2.73 -7.38 -26.20
CA GLU A 531 2.65 -6.47 -27.34
C GLU A 531 2.01 -7.14 -28.55
N ASP A 532 2.28 -8.42 -28.79
CA ASP A 532 1.60 -9.17 -29.85
C ASP A 532 0.10 -9.32 -29.55
N VAL A 533 -0.29 -9.60 -28.29
CA VAL A 533 -1.71 -9.62 -27.89
C VAL A 533 -2.35 -8.25 -28.09
N LEU A 534 -1.71 -7.17 -27.64
CA LEU A 534 -2.24 -5.80 -27.73
C LEU A 534 -2.27 -5.27 -29.16
N ARG A 535 -1.42 -5.78 -30.06
CA ARG A 535 -1.47 -5.42 -31.49
C ARG A 535 -2.72 -6.01 -32.16
N ARG A 536 -3.11 -7.21 -31.76
CA ARG A 536 -4.28 -7.93 -32.32
C ARG A 536 -5.59 -7.49 -31.65
N ASP A 537 -5.55 -7.31 -30.34
CA ASP A 537 -6.65 -6.81 -29.52
C ASP A 537 -6.14 -5.70 -28.59
N PRO A 538 -6.13 -4.44 -29.06
CA PRO A 538 -5.70 -3.29 -28.26
C PRO A 538 -6.52 -3.07 -26.98
N SER A 539 -7.72 -3.64 -26.93
CA SER A 539 -8.63 -3.54 -25.79
C SER A 539 -8.47 -4.68 -24.78
N ASN A 540 -7.61 -5.67 -25.04
CA ASN A 540 -7.51 -6.88 -24.24
C ASN A 540 -7.21 -6.57 -22.77
N PRO A 541 -8.17 -6.80 -21.86
CA PRO A 541 -8.04 -6.33 -20.48
C PRO A 541 -6.92 -7.08 -19.73
N LYS A 542 -6.74 -8.37 -20.01
CA LYS A 542 -5.69 -9.20 -19.39
C LYS A 542 -4.31 -8.75 -19.83
N ALA A 543 -4.11 -8.52 -21.13
CA ALA A 543 -2.84 -8.04 -21.66
C ALA A 543 -2.48 -6.66 -21.10
N ARG A 544 -3.43 -5.72 -21.06
CA ARG A 544 -3.22 -4.37 -20.50
C ARG A 544 -2.87 -4.41 -19.01
N VAL A 545 -3.54 -5.25 -18.23
CA VAL A 545 -3.24 -5.42 -16.79
C VAL A 545 -1.87 -6.04 -16.58
N LEU A 546 -1.51 -7.09 -17.34
CA LEU A 546 -0.21 -7.74 -17.23
C LEU A 546 0.93 -6.82 -17.71
N TYR A 547 0.71 -6.06 -18.79
CA TYR A 547 1.68 -5.09 -19.29
C TYR A 547 1.91 -3.97 -18.28
N LYS A 548 0.83 -3.45 -17.69
CA LYS A 548 0.92 -2.48 -16.60
C LYS A 548 1.67 -3.05 -15.39
N LYS A 549 1.35 -4.28 -14.95
CA LYS A 549 2.02 -4.96 -13.83
C LYS A 549 3.47 -5.36 -14.08
N MET A 550 3.89 -5.45 -15.34
CA MET A 550 5.27 -5.73 -15.74
C MET A 550 6.13 -4.46 -15.70
N VAL A 551 5.50 -3.32 -15.96
CA VAL A 551 6.11 -1.99 -15.98
C VAL A 551 6.13 -1.36 -14.58
N GLU A 552 5.09 -1.61 -13.78
CA GLU A 552 5.10 -1.57 -12.31
C GLU A 552 5.86 -2.78 -11.72
#